data_AF-F9QBE5-F1
#
_entry.id   AF-F9QBE5-F1
#
_cell.length_a   1.000
_cell.length_b   1.000
_cell.length_c   1.000
_cell.angle_alpha   90.00
_cell.angle_beta   90.00
_cell.angle_gamma   90.00
#
_symmetry.space_group_name_H-M   'P 1'
#
loop_
_entity.id
_entity.type
_entity.pdbx_description
1 polymer ?
#
loop_
_entity_poly.entity_id
_entity_poly.type
_entity_poly.pdbx_seq_one_letter_code
_entity_poly.pdbx_strand_id
1 'polypeptide(L)'
;MTSRQGALFELQLVEPHSAWLAVLQQIGHMPLPPYIDRPDEEADQECYQTVYSKVPGAVAAPTAGLHFDDLLLDKLRAKGVNFEFVTLHVGAGTFQPVRVDNIEEHIMHAEYVELSQEVCNAIIETKKPVNGLLPWGLLRYVQLKRQPYRQKKMATRI
;
A
#
# COMPACT_ATOMS: atom_id res chain seq x y z
N MET A 1 25.26 7.19 -0.91
CA MET A 1 25.00 5.88 -0.27
C MET A 1 25.80 5.83 1.02
N THR A 2 25.18 5.56 2.15
CA THR A 2 25.81 5.59 3.48
C THR A 2 26.09 4.18 4.03
N SER A 3 25.21 3.21 3.74
CA SER A 3 25.43 1.80 4.09
C SER A 3 24.56 0.87 3.22
N ARG A 4 24.73 -0.45 3.38
CA ARG A 4 23.96 -1.50 2.69
C ARG A 4 23.56 -2.58 3.68
N GLN A 5 22.29 -2.97 3.66
CA GLN A 5 21.74 -4.08 4.43
C GLN A 5 21.11 -5.11 3.49
N GLY A 6 21.87 -6.14 3.11
CA GLY A 6 21.43 -7.15 2.15
C GLY A 6 21.12 -6.54 0.76
N ALA A 7 19.85 -6.57 0.36
CA ALA A 7 19.36 -5.98 -0.89
C ALA A 7 18.96 -4.49 -0.76
N LEU A 8 18.96 -3.93 0.45
CA LEU A 8 18.55 -2.55 0.71
C LEU A 8 19.75 -1.61 0.86
N PHE A 9 19.58 -0.37 0.41
CA PHE A 9 20.58 0.69 0.50
C PHE A 9 20.10 1.79 1.44
N GLU A 10 21.00 2.25 2.31
CA GLU A 10 20.79 3.48 3.06
C GLU A 10 21.33 4.66 2.24
N LEU A 11 20.46 5.64 2.03
CA LEU A 11 20.75 6.84 1.25
C LEU A 11 20.58 8.06 2.15
N GLN A 12 21.44 9.06 1.93
CA GLN A 12 21.36 10.36 2.55
C GLN A 12 21.28 11.40 1.44
N LEU A 13 20.36 12.35 1.57
CA LEU A 13 20.30 13.50 0.69
C LEU A 13 21.50 14.40 0.94
N VAL A 14 22.18 14.79 -0.14
CA VAL A 14 23.34 15.69 -0.08
C VAL A 14 22.91 17.07 0.42
N GLU A 15 21.71 17.50 0.04
CA GLU A 15 21.05 18.70 0.54
C GLU A 15 20.08 18.34 1.68
N PRO A 16 20.39 18.69 2.94
CA PRO A 16 19.60 18.25 4.10
C PRO A 16 18.19 18.83 4.16
N HIS A 17 17.94 19.93 3.43
CA HIS A 17 16.65 20.63 3.40
C HIS A 17 15.70 20.11 2.31
N SER A 18 16.20 19.26 1.41
CA SER A 18 15.39 18.72 0.32
C SER A 18 14.49 17.60 0.86
N ALA A 19 13.20 17.65 0.53
CA ALA A 19 12.26 16.62 0.94
C ALA A 19 12.45 15.37 0.07
N TRP A 20 12.55 14.19 0.69
CA TRP A 20 12.67 12.91 -0.03
C TRP A 20 11.60 12.73 -1.11
N LEU A 21 10.35 13.15 -0.83
CA LEU A 21 9.26 13.03 -1.79
C LEU A 21 9.51 13.89 -3.05
N ALA A 22 10.02 15.11 -2.88
CA ALA A 22 10.31 16.00 -4.01
C ALA A 22 11.43 15.43 -4.89
N VAL A 23 12.49 14.89 -4.26
CA VAL A 23 13.57 14.22 -5.01
C VAL A 23 13.02 13.00 -5.75
N LEU A 24 12.25 12.14 -5.08
CA LEU A 24 11.65 10.95 -5.71
C LEU A 24 10.67 11.29 -6.83
N GLN A 25 9.94 12.41 -6.74
CA GLN A 25 9.08 12.88 -7.83
C GLN A 25 9.90 13.38 -9.03
N GLN A 26 11.07 13.95 -8.79
CA GLN A 26 11.93 14.49 -9.85
C GLN A 26 12.72 13.42 -10.60
N ILE A 27 13.20 12.38 -9.91
CA ILE A 27 14.10 11.37 -10.48
C ILE A 27 13.58 9.93 -10.42
N GLY A 28 12.43 9.71 -9.79
CA GLY A 28 11.85 8.38 -9.63
C GLY A 28 11.07 7.96 -10.88
N HIS A 29 11.04 6.64 -11.10
CA HIS A 29 10.28 5.99 -12.16
C HIS A 29 9.21 5.08 -11.55
N MET A 30 8.09 4.90 -12.25
CA MET A 30 7.06 3.94 -11.87
C MET A 30 7.62 2.52 -12.00
N PRO A 31 7.63 1.71 -10.92
CA PRO A 31 8.10 0.33 -11.01
C PRO A 31 7.02 -0.55 -11.65
N LEU A 32 7.06 -0.62 -12.98
CA LEU A 32 6.19 -1.52 -13.73
C LEU A 32 6.52 -2.99 -13.39
N PRO A 33 5.49 -3.86 -13.29
CA PRO A 33 5.70 -5.30 -13.13
C PRO A 33 6.63 -5.89 -14.20
N PRO A 34 7.41 -6.93 -13.87
CA PRO A 34 8.45 -7.47 -14.77
C PRO A 34 7.92 -8.08 -16.07
N TYR A 35 6.61 -8.30 -16.18
CA TYR A 35 5.95 -8.78 -17.40
C TYR A 35 5.55 -7.65 -18.37
N ILE A 36 5.75 -6.38 -18.00
CA ILE A 36 5.56 -5.22 -18.87
C ILE A 36 6.94 -4.75 -19.33
N ASP A 37 7.30 -5.15 -20.55
CA ASP A 37 8.61 -4.87 -21.15
C ASP A 37 8.59 -3.56 -21.94
N ARG A 38 8.38 -2.45 -21.22
CA ARG A 38 8.50 -1.07 -21.74
C ARG A 38 8.89 -0.10 -20.63
N PRO A 39 9.46 1.08 -20.97
CA PRO A 39 9.60 2.18 -20.03
C PRO A 39 8.26 2.66 -19.47
N ASP A 40 8.30 3.30 -18.30
CA ASP A 40 7.14 3.96 -17.72
C ASP A 40 6.78 5.24 -18.48
N GLU A 41 5.49 5.51 -18.55
CA GLU A 41 4.90 6.70 -19.16
C GLU A 41 4.13 7.50 -18.10
N GLU A 42 3.87 8.79 -18.36
CA GLU A 42 3.11 9.64 -17.42
C GLU A 42 1.74 9.03 -17.07
N ALA A 43 1.08 8.39 -18.04
CA ALA A 43 -0.20 7.71 -17.84
C ALA A 43 -0.13 6.56 -16.82
N ASP A 44 1.04 5.91 -16.66
CA ASP A 44 1.20 4.84 -15.66
C ASP A 44 1.09 5.39 -14.23
N GLN A 45 1.42 6.65 -14.00
CA GLN A 45 1.28 7.28 -12.69
C GLN A 45 -0.18 7.36 -12.25
N GLU A 46 -1.09 7.56 -13.21
CA GLU A 46 -2.54 7.62 -12.98
C GLU A 46 -3.15 6.21 -12.96
N CYS A 47 -2.79 5.37 -13.93
CA CYS A 47 -3.39 4.04 -14.09
C CYS A 47 -2.97 3.03 -13.00
N TYR A 48 -1.82 3.23 -12.34
CA TYR A 48 -1.38 2.39 -11.22
C TYR A 48 -1.86 2.89 -9.85
N GLN A 49 -2.88 3.75 -9.82
CA GLN A 49 -3.54 4.21 -8.60
C GLN A 49 -5.04 3.89 -8.64
N THR A 50 -5.64 3.70 -7.46
CA THR A 50 -7.10 3.61 -7.37
C THR A 50 -7.71 5.01 -7.37
N VAL A 51 -8.94 5.15 -7.87
CA VAL A 51 -9.68 6.43 -7.86
C VAL A 51 -9.89 7.01 -6.45
N TYR A 52 -9.74 6.18 -5.42
CA TYR A 52 -9.87 6.54 -4.02
C TYR A 52 -8.53 6.64 -3.27
N SER A 53 -7.38 6.64 -3.97
CA SER A 53 -6.06 6.82 -3.36
C SER A 53 -5.90 8.25 -2.82
N LYS A 54 -5.76 8.39 -1.50
CA LYS A 54 -5.70 9.72 -0.83
C LYS A 54 -4.32 10.19 -0.42
N VAL A 55 -3.31 9.32 -0.47
CA VAL A 55 -1.99 9.63 0.10
C VAL A 55 -0.86 9.36 -0.90
N PRO A 56 -0.03 10.37 -1.19
CA PRO A 56 1.13 10.20 -2.05
C PRO A 56 2.13 9.19 -1.46
N GLY A 57 2.82 8.47 -2.35
CA GLY A 57 3.84 7.47 -1.98
C GLY A 57 3.38 6.03 -2.08
N ALA A 58 2.18 5.76 -2.61
CA ALA A 58 1.78 4.43 -3.03
C ALA A 58 2.62 3.97 -4.23
N VAL A 59 3.30 2.83 -4.13
CA VAL A 59 4.14 2.29 -5.23
C VAL A 59 3.28 1.63 -6.31
N ALA A 60 2.11 1.11 -5.93
CA ALA A 60 1.10 0.55 -6.82
C ALA A 60 -0.25 0.57 -6.10
N ALA A 61 -1.35 0.44 -6.84
CA ALA A 61 -2.68 0.15 -6.32
C ALA A 61 -2.82 -1.35 -5.98
N PRO A 62 -3.65 -1.72 -4.99
CA PRO A 62 -4.11 -3.09 -4.89
C PRO A 62 -4.93 -3.41 -6.14
N THR A 63 -4.59 -4.51 -6.83
CA THR A 63 -5.16 -4.86 -8.14
C THR A 63 -6.68 -5.00 -8.12
N ALA A 64 -7.26 -5.51 -7.03
CA ALA A 64 -8.70 -5.57 -6.85
C ALA A 64 -9.36 -4.17 -6.85
N GLY A 65 -8.64 -3.15 -6.38
CA GLY A 65 -9.10 -1.76 -6.37
C GLY A 65 -9.18 -1.12 -7.74
N LEU A 66 -8.45 -1.65 -8.73
CA LEU A 66 -8.44 -1.13 -10.12
C LEU A 66 -9.74 -1.45 -10.87
N HIS A 67 -10.60 -2.31 -10.33
CA HIS A 67 -11.93 -2.58 -10.90
C HIS A 67 -12.99 -1.55 -10.51
N PHE A 68 -12.64 -0.54 -9.69
CA PHE A 68 -13.58 0.46 -9.20
C PHE A 68 -13.32 1.82 -9.84
N ASP A 69 -14.35 2.35 -10.46
CA ASP A 69 -14.43 3.74 -10.91
C ASP A 69 -15.40 4.54 -10.02
N ASP A 70 -15.38 5.87 -10.14
CA ASP A 70 -16.25 6.75 -9.35
C ASP A 70 -17.73 6.44 -9.58
N LEU A 71 -18.11 6.10 -10.81
CA LEU A 71 -19.50 5.76 -11.16
C LEU A 71 -20.01 4.52 -10.40
N LEU A 72 -19.19 3.47 -10.31
CA LEU A 72 -19.51 2.26 -9.58
C LEU A 72 -19.54 2.52 -8.06
N LEU A 73 -18.58 3.28 -7.54
CA LEU A 73 -18.55 3.65 -6.13
C LEU A 73 -19.80 4.44 -5.74
N ASP A 74 -20.26 5.36 -6.58
CA ASP A 74 -21.46 6.14 -6.32
C ASP A 74 -22.74 5.31 -6.41
N LYS A 75 -22.82 4.36 -7.35
CA LYS A 75 -23.92 3.37 -7.40
C LYS A 75 -23.99 2.53 -6.13
N LEU A 76 -22.84 2.15 -5.57
CA LEU A 76 -22.77 1.41 -4.31
C LEU A 76 -23.18 2.28 -3.12
N ARG A 77 -22.71 3.54 -3.05
CA ARG A 77 -23.15 4.51 -2.03
C ARG A 77 -24.66 4.72 -2.06
N ALA A 78 -25.25 4.88 -3.24
CA ALA A 78 -26.69 5.03 -3.41
C ALA A 78 -27.50 3.81 -2.94
N LYS A 79 -26.89 2.62 -2.91
CA LYS A 79 -27.47 1.39 -2.35
C LYS A 79 -27.27 1.24 -0.83
N GLY A 80 -26.69 2.23 -0.16
CA GLY A 80 -26.41 2.19 1.27
C GLY A 80 -25.17 1.38 1.64
N VAL A 81 -24.25 1.14 0.70
CA VAL A 81 -22.95 0.52 1.01
C VAL A 81 -22.05 1.54 1.69
N ASN A 82 -21.51 1.16 2.85
CA ASN A 82 -20.55 1.98 3.57
C ASN A 82 -19.12 1.67 3.10
N PHE A 83 -18.30 2.70 3.05
CA PHE A 83 -16.91 2.61 2.60
C PHE A 83 -15.97 3.05 3.71
N GLU A 84 -15.02 2.18 4.03
CA GLU A 84 -13.92 2.48 4.94
C GLU A 84 -12.60 2.11 4.27
N PHE A 85 -11.57 2.92 4.52
CA PHE A 85 -10.27 2.80 3.86
C PHE A 85 -9.20 2.43 4.87
N VAL A 86 -8.41 1.41 4.56
CA VAL A 86 -7.25 1.01 5.35
C VAL A 86 -5.99 1.34 4.57
N THR A 87 -4.91 1.73 5.26
CA THR A 87 -3.62 1.91 4.58
C THR A 87 -2.73 0.71 4.84
N LEU A 88 -2.34 -0.01 3.79
CA LEU A 88 -1.31 -1.03 3.83
C LEU A 88 0.00 -0.43 3.33
N HIS A 89 1.04 -0.53 4.14
CA HIS A 89 2.36 -0.13 3.78
C HIS A 89 3.15 -1.31 3.26
N VAL A 90 3.43 -1.25 1.97
CA VAL A 90 4.09 -2.33 1.23
C VAL A 90 5.59 -2.08 1.23
N GLY A 91 6.34 -3.10 1.63
CA GLY A 91 7.80 -3.06 1.57
C GLY A 91 8.32 -3.34 0.15
N ALA A 92 9.59 -3.03 -0.09
CA ALA A 92 10.26 -3.41 -1.35
C ALA A 92 10.33 -4.95 -1.58
N GLY A 93 10.01 -5.74 -0.54
CA GLY A 93 9.94 -7.19 -0.60
C GLY A 93 8.85 -7.74 -1.52
N THR A 94 7.74 -7.01 -1.71
CA THR A 94 6.57 -7.48 -2.47
C THR A 94 6.84 -7.62 -3.97
N PHE A 95 7.91 -7.00 -4.47
CA PHE A 95 8.38 -7.16 -5.85
C PHE A 95 9.59 -8.09 -5.96
N GLN A 96 10.06 -8.69 -4.85
CA GLN A 96 11.16 -9.64 -4.93
C GLN A 96 10.64 -10.98 -5.46
N PRO A 97 11.34 -11.59 -6.44
CA PRO A 97 11.01 -12.93 -6.88
C PRO A 97 11.24 -13.93 -5.73
N VAL A 98 10.49 -15.03 -5.72
CA VAL A 98 10.79 -16.18 -4.87
C VAL A 98 12.14 -16.75 -5.32
N ARG A 99 13.07 -16.91 -4.38
CA ARG A 99 14.46 -17.36 -4.63
C ARG A 99 14.78 -18.72 -4.02
N VAL A 100 13.77 -19.44 -3.57
CA VAL A 100 13.89 -20.76 -2.92
C VAL A 100 13.04 -21.76 -3.68
N ASP A 101 13.51 -23.01 -3.72
CA ASP A 101 12.78 -24.09 -4.39
C ASP A 101 11.60 -24.60 -3.55
N ASN A 102 11.73 -24.55 -2.22
CA ASN A 102 10.67 -24.90 -1.27
C ASN A 102 9.98 -23.64 -0.75
N ILE A 103 8.68 -23.51 -0.98
CA ILE A 103 7.89 -22.34 -0.57
C ILE A 103 7.85 -22.14 0.94
N GLU A 104 7.96 -23.21 1.73
CA GLU A 104 7.98 -23.14 3.20
C GLU A 104 9.23 -22.44 3.74
N GLU A 105 10.29 -22.37 2.92
CA GLU A 105 11.55 -21.70 3.24
C GLU A 105 11.56 -20.23 2.76
N HIS A 106 10.51 -19.78 2.07
CA HIS A 106 10.43 -18.42 1.56
C HIS A 106 10.06 -17.45 2.69
N ILE A 107 11.00 -16.56 3.02
CA ILE A 107 10.77 -15.52 4.02
C ILE A 107 10.02 -14.35 3.37
N MET A 108 8.73 -14.22 3.70
CA MET A 108 7.93 -13.05 3.35
C MET A 108 8.30 -11.86 4.23
N HIS A 109 8.54 -10.71 3.62
CA HIS A 109 8.75 -9.47 4.36
C HIS A 109 7.46 -9.03 5.04
N ALA A 110 7.56 -8.59 6.30
CA ALA A 110 6.42 -8.05 7.02
C ALA A 110 5.93 -6.75 6.37
N GLU A 111 4.62 -6.63 6.25
CA GLU A 111 3.94 -5.41 5.83
C GLU A 111 3.27 -4.74 7.04
N TYR A 112 3.04 -3.44 6.96
CA TYR A 112 2.47 -2.67 8.06
C TYR A 112 1.11 -2.09 7.67
N VAL A 113 0.07 -2.34 8.44
CA VAL A 113 -1.26 -1.78 8.18
C VAL A 113 -1.59 -0.69 9.19
N GLU A 114 -2.07 0.46 8.73
CA GLU A 114 -2.73 1.48 9.54
C GLU A 114 -4.24 1.28 9.47
N LEU A 115 -4.83 1.06 10.63
CA LEU A 115 -6.27 0.99 10.86
C LEU A 115 -6.66 2.11 11.81
N SER A 116 -7.56 2.98 11.38
CA SER A 116 -8.09 4.01 12.27
C SER A 116 -9.16 3.42 13.20
N GLN A 117 -9.44 4.11 14.31
CA GLN A 117 -10.46 3.66 15.25
C GLN A 117 -11.86 3.67 14.60
N GLU A 118 -12.10 4.59 13.67
CA GLU A 118 -13.33 4.71 12.88
C GLU A 118 -13.56 3.44 12.04
N VAL A 119 -12.51 2.95 11.35
CA VAL A 119 -12.57 1.68 10.61
C VAL A 119 -12.90 0.51 11.54
N CYS A 120 -12.25 0.44 12.70
CA CYS A 120 -12.51 -0.60 13.70
C CYS A 120 -13.98 -0.57 14.17
N ASN A 121 -14.49 0.61 14.48
CA ASN A 121 -15.87 0.81 14.91
C ASN A 121 -16.85 0.41 13.80
N ALA A 122 -16.63 0.84 12.55
CA ALA A 122 -17.46 0.49 11.41
C ALA A 122 -17.51 -1.04 11.16
N ILE A 123 -16.39 -1.73 11.34
CA ILE A 123 -16.34 -3.20 11.29
C ILE A 123 -17.19 -3.82 12.40
N ILE A 124 -17.08 -3.31 13.62
CA ILE A 124 -17.85 -3.82 14.77
C ILE A 124 -19.35 -3.59 14.57
N GLU A 125 -19.75 -2.39 14.13
CA GLU A 125 -21.14 -2.06 13.85
C GLU A 125 -21.71 -2.92 12.72
N THR A 126 -20.95 -3.13 11.64
CA THR A 126 -21.38 -4.01 10.53
C THR A 126 -21.58 -5.44 10.98
N LYS A 127 -20.84 -5.93 11.98
CA LYS A 127 -21.02 -7.29 12.51
C LYS A 127 -22.26 -7.44 13.38
N LYS A 128 -22.86 -6.34 13.85
CA LYS A 128 -24.08 -6.43 14.66
C LYS A 128 -25.22 -6.91 13.76
N PRO A 129 -25.96 -7.95 14.19
CA PRO A 129 -27.10 -8.42 13.43
C PRO A 129 -28.18 -7.32 13.39
N VAL A 130 -28.70 -7.06 12.20
CA VAL A 130 -29.92 -6.27 12.04
C VAL A 130 -31.04 -7.28 11.76
N ASN A 131 -32.02 -7.39 12.67
CA ASN A 131 -33.10 -8.37 12.60
C ASN A 131 -32.63 -9.83 12.43
N GLY A 132 -31.55 -10.22 13.10
CA GLY A 132 -31.04 -11.60 13.06
C GLY A 132 -30.30 -11.99 11.77
N LEU A 133 -30.13 -11.06 10.83
CA LEU A 133 -29.34 -11.23 9.61
C LEU A 133 -28.04 -10.43 9.71
N LEU A 134 -26.92 -11.01 9.25
CA LEU A 134 -25.66 -10.29 9.11
C LEU A 134 -25.80 -9.23 7.99
N PRO A 135 -25.47 -7.95 8.25
CA PRO A 135 -25.46 -6.92 7.21
C PRO A 135 -24.50 -7.26 6.07
N TRP A 136 -25.00 -7.26 4.82
CA TRP A 136 -24.22 -7.53 3.60
C TRP A 136 -23.40 -6.32 3.09
N GLY A 137 -23.05 -5.37 3.95
CA GLY A 137 -22.86 -3.97 3.52
C GLY A 137 -21.47 -3.33 3.62
N LEU A 138 -20.41 -4.05 4.01
CA LEU A 138 -19.08 -3.44 4.10
C LEU A 138 -18.13 -3.97 3.03
N LEU A 139 -17.97 -3.18 1.95
CA LEU A 139 -16.83 -3.34 1.06
C LEU A 139 -15.62 -2.64 1.68
N ARG A 140 -14.52 -3.38 1.78
CA ARG A 140 -13.26 -2.93 2.39
C ARG A 140 -12.26 -2.65 1.29
N TYR A 141 -11.63 -1.48 1.33
CA TYR A 141 -10.55 -1.17 0.40
C TYR A 141 -9.25 -0.91 1.14
N VAL A 142 -8.20 -1.50 0.59
CA VAL A 142 -6.84 -1.23 0.97
C VAL A 142 -6.33 -0.11 0.08
N GLN A 143 -5.68 0.88 0.67
CA GLN A 143 -4.85 1.86 0.00
C GLN A 143 -3.40 1.49 0.28
N LEU A 144 -2.51 1.50 -0.71
CA LEU A 144 -1.12 1.21 -0.48
C LEU A 144 -0.34 2.50 -0.15
N LYS A 145 0.64 2.42 0.74
CA LYS A 145 1.66 3.46 0.95
C LYS A 145 3.03 2.80 0.98
N ARG A 146 4.08 3.57 0.70
CA ARG A 146 5.46 3.16 0.98
C ARG A 146 5.83 3.66 2.38
N GLN A 147 6.23 2.75 3.27
CA GLN A 147 6.93 3.17 4.49
C GLN A 147 8.41 3.44 4.18
N PRO A 148 9.00 4.53 4.70
CA PRO A 148 10.43 4.56 4.92
C PRO A 148 10.76 3.49 5.98
N TYR A 149 11.70 2.60 5.67
CA TYR A 149 12.10 1.52 6.56
C TYR A 149 12.63 2.10 7.89
N ARG A 150 11.83 2.02 8.96
CA ARG A 150 12.23 2.44 10.30
C ARG A 150 12.38 1.19 11.16
N GLN A 151 13.56 0.56 11.10
CA GLN A 151 13.90 -0.48 12.06
C GLN A 151 13.97 0.18 13.45
N LYS A 152 13.02 -0.18 14.33
CA LYS A 152 13.15 0.05 15.77
C LYS A 152 14.47 -0.60 16.20
N LYS A 153 15.37 0.17 16.81
CA LYS A 153 16.50 -0.35 17.57
C LYS A 153 15.97 -1.35 18.60
N MET A 154 16.09 -2.65 18.33
CA MET A 154 16.12 -3.67 19.36
C MET A 154 17.58 -3.98 19.65
N ALA A 155 18.12 -3.30 20.65
CA ALA A 155 19.31 -3.72 21.37
C ALA A 155 19.12 -3.29 22.83
N THR A 156 18.33 -4.06 23.57
CA THR A 156 18.51 -4.14 25.01
C THR A 156 19.68 -5.09 25.24
N ARG A 157 20.84 -4.53 25.59
CA ARG A 157 21.91 -5.17 26.35
C ARG A 157 22.88 -4.08 26.83
N ILE A 158 22.67 -3.65 28.07
CA ILE A 158 23.72 -3.52 29.08
C ILE A 158 23.28 -4.44 30.21
#